data_AF-W1NN06-F1
#
_entry.id   AF-W1NN06-F1
#
_cell.length_a   1.000
_cell.length_b   1.000
_cell.length_c   1.000
_cell.angle_alpha   90.00
_cell.angle_beta   90.00
_cell.angle_gamma   90.00
#
_symmetry.space_group_name_H-M   'P 1'
#
loop_
_entity.id
_entity.type
_entity.pdbx_description
1 polymer ?
#
loop_
_entity_poly.entity_id
_entity_poly.type
_entity_poly.pdbx_seq_one_letter_code
_entity_poly.pdbx_strand_id
1 'polypeptide(L)'
;MILFVGTIQTAIVVVIFDRSDAWRLELNFKLFTYAYSGIMCSALAFFIQSWSIKKKGPIFASAFNPLCTVIVGITEPILFQLNIYVGSIVGIAMVICGLYSMLWGEARDKKASARILPI
;
A
#
# COMPACT_ATOMS: atom_id res chain seq x y z
N MET A 1 14.60 3.15 3.47
CA MET A 1 15.07 3.38 2.09
C MET A 1 14.01 4.05 1.22
N ILE A 2 12.76 3.52 1.16
CA ILE A 2 11.69 4.07 0.29
C ILE A 2 11.36 5.56 0.56
N LEU A 3 11.27 5.97 1.84
CA LEU A 3 10.93 7.35 2.22
C LEU A 3 12.03 8.34 1.82
N PHE A 4 13.29 7.93 1.93
CA PHE A 4 14.43 8.78 1.57
C PHE A 4 14.46 9.08 0.08
N VAL A 5 14.29 8.05 -0.75
CA VAL A 5 14.20 8.21 -2.22
C VAL A 5 12.97 9.01 -2.61
N GLY A 6 11.83 8.75 -1.94
CA GLY A 6 10.59 9.52 -2.15
C GLY A 6 10.77 11.01 -1.86
N THR A 7 11.40 11.37 -0.73
CA THR A 7 11.69 12.77 -0.37
C THR A 7 12.64 13.43 -1.36
N ILE A 8 13.67 12.72 -1.83
CA ILE A 8 14.59 13.24 -2.85
C ILE A 8 13.82 13.50 -4.15
N GLN A 9 13.01 12.54 -4.61
CA GLN A 9 12.25 12.67 -5.85
C GLN A 9 11.24 13.82 -5.78
N THR A 10 10.48 13.94 -4.69
CA THR A 10 9.54 15.06 -4.52
C THR A 10 10.26 16.40 -4.39
N ALA A 11 11.41 16.46 -3.71
CA ALA A 11 12.22 17.68 -3.64
C ALA A 11 12.71 18.13 -5.04
N ILE A 12 13.19 17.19 -5.86
CA ILE A 12 13.60 17.48 -7.25
C ILE A 12 12.41 18.01 -8.07
N VAL A 13 11.24 17.36 -7.97
CA VAL A 13 10.02 17.79 -8.69
C VAL A 13 9.61 19.20 -8.25
N VAL A 14 9.62 19.48 -6.94
CA VAL A 14 9.30 20.81 -6.41
C VAL A 14 10.25 21.87 -6.97
N VAL A 15 11.57 21.62 -6.94
CA VAL A 15 12.57 22.57 -7.46
C VAL A 15 12.38 22.87 -8.97
N ILE A 16 11.94 21.88 -9.75
CA ILE A 16 11.67 22.08 -11.19
C ILE A 16 10.38 22.89 -11.41
N PHE A 17 9.34 22.67 -10.59
CA PHE A 17 8.02 23.28 -10.74
C PHE A 17 7.82 24.60 -9.96
N ASP A 18 8.80 25.02 -9.16
CA ASP A 18 8.77 26.17 -8.23
C ASP A 18 8.50 27.56 -8.87
N ARG A 19 8.33 27.63 -10.19
CA ARG A 19 8.14 28.87 -10.95
C ARG A 19 6.76 29.52 -10.83
N SER A 20 5.83 28.95 -10.06
CA SER A 20 4.47 29.49 -9.92
C SER A 20 4.16 29.81 -8.46
N ASP A 21 3.78 31.07 -8.17
CA ASP A 21 3.43 31.57 -6.82
C ASP A 21 2.40 30.70 -6.07
N ALA A 22 1.64 29.88 -6.79
CA ALA A 22 0.69 28.91 -6.23
C ALA A 22 1.35 27.79 -5.39
N TRP A 23 2.65 27.54 -5.54
CA TRP A 23 3.39 26.49 -4.81
C TRP A 23 4.15 27.02 -3.58
N ARG A 24 4.04 28.30 -3.25
CA ARG A 24 4.67 28.88 -2.06
C ARG A 24 4.05 28.29 -0.80
N LEU A 25 4.76 27.34 -0.22
CA LEU A 25 4.38 26.65 1.00
C LEU A 25 4.58 27.61 2.18
N GLU A 26 3.54 28.36 2.53
CA GLU A 26 3.60 29.18 3.73
C GLU A 26 3.70 28.26 4.96
N LEU A 27 4.67 28.55 5.85
CA LEU A 27 4.90 27.87 7.14
C LEU A 27 3.77 28.16 8.14
N ASN A 28 2.52 27.91 7.74
CA ASN A 28 1.30 28.13 8.49
C ASN A 28 0.77 26.81 9.07
N PHE A 29 -0.26 26.88 9.91
CA PHE A 29 -0.97 25.73 10.49
C PHE A 29 -1.37 24.66 9.46
N LYS A 30 -1.65 25.07 8.21
CA LYS A 30 -1.94 24.16 7.09
C LYS A 30 -0.81 23.15 6.87
N LEU A 31 0.45 23.58 6.88
CA LEU A 31 1.59 22.69 6.68
C LEU A 31 1.69 21.65 7.81
N PHE A 32 1.46 22.08 9.05
CA PHE A 32 1.41 21.19 10.19
C PHE A 32 0.29 20.15 10.07
N THR A 33 -0.90 20.56 9.60
CA THR A 33 -2.02 19.63 9.36
C THR A 33 -1.68 18.58 8.31
N TYR A 34 -1.09 18.97 7.17
CA TYR A 34 -0.67 18.03 6.13
C TYR A 34 0.42 17.06 6.62
N ALA A 35 1.40 17.58 7.37
CA ALA A 35 2.44 16.74 7.97
C ALA A 35 1.83 15.75 8.98
N TYR A 36 0.94 16.21 9.85
CA TYR A 36 0.28 15.39 10.85
C TYR A 36 -0.55 14.26 10.22
N SER A 37 -1.35 14.55 9.19
CA SER A 37 -2.16 13.53 8.52
C SER A 37 -1.28 12.47 7.84
N GLY A 38 -0.18 12.88 7.20
CA GLY A 38 0.77 11.97 6.57
C GLY A 38 1.50 11.07 7.56
N ILE A 39 1.97 11.65 8.68
CA ILE A 39 2.64 10.90 9.76
C ILE A 39 1.68 9.89 10.38
N MET A 40 0.45 10.31 10.74
CA MET A 40 -0.54 9.43 11.34
C MET A 40 -0.97 8.30 10.40
N CYS A 41 -1.20 8.59 9.12
CA CYS A 41 -1.54 7.57 8.13
C CYS A 41 -0.41 6.53 7.98
N SER A 42 0.84 6.99 7.87
CA SER A 42 2.01 6.12 7.73
C SER A 42 2.24 5.28 8.99
N ALA A 43 2.12 5.89 10.18
CA ALA A 43 2.27 5.20 11.45
C ALA A 43 1.23 4.08 11.61
N LEU A 44 -0.03 4.36 11.29
CA LEU A 44 -1.09 3.35 11.33
C LEU A 44 -0.84 2.22 10.34
N ALA A 45 -0.41 2.53 9.11
CA ALA A 45 -0.10 1.52 8.10
C ALA A 45 1.04 0.59 8.53
N PHE A 46 2.13 1.13 9.09
CA PHE A 46 3.23 0.31 9.60
C PHE A 46 2.84 -0.48 10.85
N PHE A 47 2.00 0.09 11.72
CA PHE A 47 1.50 -0.61 12.90
C PHE A 47 0.66 -1.83 12.51
N ILE A 48 -0.29 -1.67 11.59
CA ILE A 48 -1.12 -2.78 11.08
C ILE A 48 -0.27 -3.84 10.40
N GLN A 49 0.71 -3.44 9.58
CA GLN A 49 1.64 -4.37 8.94
C GLN A 49 2.46 -5.15 9.97
N SER A 50 3.07 -4.47 10.94
CA SER A 50 3.86 -5.08 12.01
C SER A 50 3.02 -6.05 12.85
N TRP A 51 1.79 -5.65 13.20
CA TRP A 51 0.86 -6.49 13.94
C TRP A 51 0.43 -7.74 13.16
N SER A 52 0.16 -7.59 11.86
CA SER A 52 -0.21 -8.70 10.97
C SER A 52 0.92 -9.71 10.79
N ILE A 53 2.17 -9.22 10.65
CA ILE A 53 3.37 -10.06 10.60
C ILE A 53 3.50 -10.90 11.87
N LYS A 54 3.29 -10.29 13.04
CA LYS A 54 3.39 -10.97 14.34
C LYS A 54 2.34 -12.06 14.53
N LYS A 55 1.14 -11.90 13.96
CA LYS A 55 0.00 -12.83 14.14
C LYS A 55 -0.04 -13.99 13.13
N LYS A 56 0.33 -13.75 11.87
CA LYS A 56 0.17 -14.73 10.77
C LYS A 56 1.48 -15.12 10.06
N GLY A 57 2.60 -14.56 10.49
CA GLY A 57 3.92 -14.78 9.89
C GLY A 57 4.23 -13.79 8.76
N PRO A 58 5.50 -13.75 8.30
CA PRO A 58 6.00 -12.77 7.34
C PRO A 58 5.32 -12.84 5.95
N ILE A 59 4.66 -13.96 5.65
CA ILE A 59 3.97 -14.23 4.39
C ILE A 59 2.78 -13.27 4.21
N PHE A 60 2.14 -12.84 5.30
CA PHE A 60 1.02 -11.90 5.26
C PHE A 60 1.46 -10.46 4.96
N ALA A 61 2.71 -10.12 5.24
CA ALA A 61 3.26 -8.79 4.92
C ALA A 61 3.35 -8.59 3.40
N SER A 62 3.86 -9.59 2.70
CA SER A 62 4.05 -9.52 1.24
C SER A 62 2.73 -9.50 0.48
N ALA A 63 1.66 -10.07 1.04
CA ALA A 63 0.31 -10.02 0.51
C ALA A 63 -0.38 -8.65 0.74
N PHE A 64 0.10 -7.85 1.69
CA PHE A 64 -0.53 -6.57 2.03
C PHE A 64 -0.35 -5.52 0.93
N ASN A 65 0.83 -5.47 0.29
CA ASN A 65 1.08 -4.56 -0.84
C ASN A 65 0.05 -4.74 -1.98
N PRO A 66 -0.14 -5.94 -2.55
CA PRO A 66 -1.17 -6.15 -3.57
C PRO A 66 -2.60 -5.92 -3.04
N LEU A 67 -2.88 -6.25 -1.77
CA LEU A 67 -4.19 -5.99 -1.16
C LEU A 67 -4.50 -4.48 -1.09
N CYS A 68 -3.54 -3.67 -0.66
CA CYS A 68 -3.64 -2.22 -0.66
C CYS A 68 -3.90 -1.69 -2.07
N THR A 69 -3.20 -2.19 -3.08
CA THR A 69 -3.43 -1.81 -4.49
C THR A 69 -4.87 -2.10 -4.92
N VAL A 70 -5.44 -3.26 -4.56
CA VAL A 70 -6.84 -3.59 -4.90
C VAL A 70 -7.81 -2.65 -4.19
N ILE A 71 -7.62 -2.40 -2.90
CA ILE A 71 -8.51 -1.51 -2.13
C ILE A 71 -8.49 -0.10 -2.72
N VAL A 72 -7.29 0.46 -2.96
CA VAL A 72 -7.15 1.78 -3.56
C VAL A 72 -7.75 1.80 -4.97
N GLY A 73 -7.47 0.80 -5.80
CA GLY A 73 -8.01 0.71 -7.16
C GLY A 73 -9.54 0.62 -7.24
N ILE A 74 -10.20 0.14 -6.19
CA ILE A 74 -11.67 0.14 -6.07
C ILE A 74 -12.17 1.48 -5.50
N THR A 75 -11.52 2.00 -4.46
CA THR A 75 -11.94 3.24 -3.78
C THR A 75 -11.72 4.48 -4.64
N GLU A 76 -10.66 4.53 -5.45
CA GLU A 76 -10.31 5.65 -6.32
C GLU A 76 -11.41 6.00 -7.34
N PRO A 77 -11.92 5.07 -8.17
CA PRO A 77 -13.02 5.39 -9.10
C PRO A 77 -14.34 5.70 -8.40
N ILE A 78 -14.59 5.11 -7.22
CA ILE A 78 -15.80 5.41 -6.43
C ILE A 78 -15.77 6.85 -5.91
N LEU A 79 -14.62 7.30 -5.39
CA LEU A 79 -14.44 8.65 -4.85
C LEU A 79 -14.39 9.72 -5.94
N PHE A 80 -13.72 9.44 -7.07
CA PHE A 80 -13.54 10.42 -8.15
C PHE A 80 -14.62 10.34 -9.25
N GLN A 81 -15.60 9.42 -9.15
CA GLN A 81 -16.62 9.17 -10.19
C GLN A 81 -16.02 8.95 -11.58
N LEU A 82 -14.82 8.38 -11.64
CA LEU A 82 -14.10 8.15 -12.89
C LEU A 82 -14.65 6.91 -13.61
N ASN A 83 -14.72 6.99 -14.93
CA ASN A 83 -15.09 5.84 -15.76
C ASN A 83 -14.07 4.70 -15.58
N ILE A 84 -14.56 3.56 -15.12
CA ILE A 84 -13.73 2.38 -14.85
C ILE A 84 -13.28 1.79 -16.19
N TYR A 85 -11.98 1.91 -16.47
CA TYR A 85 -11.38 1.32 -17.66
C TYR A 85 -11.29 -0.20 -17.52
N VAL A 86 -11.54 -0.94 -18.61
CA VAL A 86 -11.53 -2.41 -18.64
C VAL A 86 -10.20 -2.97 -18.11
N GLY A 87 -9.09 -2.29 -18.41
CA GLY A 87 -7.76 -2.65 -17.91
C GLY A 87 -7.63 -2.62 -16.37
N SER A 88 -8.35 -1.75 -15.68
CA SER A 88 -8.34 -1.68 -14.20
C SER A 88 -9.02 -2.91 -13.59
N ILE A 89 -10.14 -3.33 -14.17
CA ILE A 89 -10.88 -4.54 -13.74
C ILE A 89 -10.01 -5.78 -13.94
N VAL A 90 -9.33 -5.88 -15.09
CA VAL A 90 -8.42 -6.99 -15.39
C VAL A 90 -7.23 -7.00 -14.42
N GLY A 91 -6.66 -5.83 -14.11
CA GLY A 91 -5.58 -5.69 -13.13
C GLY A 91 -6.00 -6.16 -11.73
N ILE A 92 -7.16 -5.72 -11.24
CA ILE A 92 -7.70 -6.15 -9.94
C ILE A 92 -7.92 -7.66 -9.91
N ALA A 93 -8.51 -8.24 -10.97
CA ALA A 93 -8.72 -9.68 -11.07
C ALA A 93 -7.39 -10.45 -11.02
N MET A 94 -6.37 -9.99 -11.75
CA MET A 94 -5.04 -10.62 -11.77
C MET A 94 -4.39 -10.61 -10.38
N VAL A 95 -4.50 -9.51 -9.65
CA VAL A 95 -3.95 -9.40 -8.28
C VAL A 95 -4.69 -10.34 -7.31
N ILE A 96 -6.02 -10.44 -7.40
CA ILE A 96 -6.81 -11.38 -6.58
C ILE A 96 -6.40 -12.83 -6.89
N CYS A 97 -6.23 -13.20 -8.17
CA CYS A 97 -5.77 -14.52 -8.56
C CYS A 97 -4.39 -14.84 -7.99
N GLY A 98 -3.45 -13.88 -8.01
CA GLY A 98 -2.12 -14.04 -7.43
C GLY A 98 -2.16 -14.26 -5.91
N LEU A 99 -2.94 -13.44 -5.20
CA LEU A 99 -3.16 -13.56 -3.76
C LEU A 99 -3.76 -14.92 -3.37
N TYR A 100 -4.77 -15.38 -4.11
CA TYR A 100 -5.40 -16.68 -3.85
C TYR A 100 -4.43 -17.85 -4.08
N SER A 101 -3.64 -17.78 -5.16
CA SER A 101 -2.61 -18.78 -5.47
C SER A 101 -1.55 -18.86 -4.38
N MET A 102 -1.13 -17.71 -3.84
CA MET A 102 -0.18 -17.63 -2.74
C MET A 102 -0.74 -18.23 -1.44
N LEU A 103 -2.01 -17.93 -1.11
CA LEU A 103 -2.69 -18.49 0.06
C LEU A 103 -2.89 -20.02 -0.06
N TRP A 104 -3.20 -20.48 -1.27
CA TRP A 104 -3.34 -21.90 -1.59
C TRP A 104 -2.02 -22.66 -1.43
N GLY A 105 -0.90 -22.06 -1.85
CA GLY A 105 0.44 -22.60 -1.62
C GLY A 105 0.72 -22.82 -0.14
N GLU A 106 0.48 -21.79 0.68
CA GLU A 106 0.71 -21.84 2.13
C GLU A 106 -0.20 -22.87 2.83
N ALA A 107 -1.45 -23.01 2.39
CA ALA A 107 -2.37 -24.03 2.89
C ALA A 107 -1.91 -25.46 2.55
N ARG A 108 -1.24 -25.66 1.42
CA ARG A 108 -0.64 -26.96 1.06
C ARG A 108 0.59 -27.26 1.91
N ASP A 109 1.46 -26.28 2.14
CA ASP A 109 2.66 -26.44 2.96
C ASP A 109 2.31 -26.80 4.41
N LYS A 110 1.29 -26.14 4.99
CA LYS A 110 0.77 -26.49 6.32
C LYS A 110 0.22 -27.92 6.39
N LYS A 111 -0.56 -28.34 5.38
CA LYS A 111 -1.11 -29.70 5.31
C LYS A 111 -0.03 -30.76 5.10
N ALA A 112 1.02 -30.45 4.35
CA ALA A 112 2.16 -31.34 4.16
C ALA A 112 2.94 -31.49 5.47
N SER A 113 3.27 -30.37 6.14
CA SER A 113 3.98 -30.37 7.42
C SER A 113 3.22 -31.12 8.52
N ALA A 114 1.89 -30.92 8.63
CA ALA A 114 1.04 -31.65 9.56
C ALA A 114 0.96 -33.17 9.28
N ARG A 115 1.18 -33.60 8.02
CA ARG A 115 1.21 -35.02 7.65
C ARG A 115 2.56 -35.69 7.95
N ILE A 116 3.63 -34.89 8.03
CA ILE A 116 5.01 -35.34 8.32
C ILE A 116 5.25 -35.49 9.83
N LEU A 117 4.45 -34.83 10.68
CA LEU A 117 4.41 -35.03 12.13
C LEU A 117 3.15 -35.81 12.55
N PRO A 118 3.00 -37.11 12.21
CA PRO A 118 2.01 -37.96 12.87
C PRO A 118 2.56 -38.29 14.26
N ILE A 119 2.09 -37.56 15.27
CA ILE A 119 2.05 -38.03 16.66
C ILE A 119 0.73 -38.72 16.89
#